data_AF-A0A410RGE7-F1
#
_entry.id   AF-A0A410RGE7-F1
#
_cell.length_a   1.000
_cell.length_b   1.000
_cell.length_c   1.000
_cell.angle_alpha   90.00
_cell.angle_beta   90.00
_cell.angle_gamma   90.00
#
_symmetry.space_group_name_H-M   'P 1'
#
loop_
_entity.id
_entity.type
_entity.pdbx_description
1 polymer ?
#
loop_
_entity_poly.entity_id
_entity_poly.type
_entity_poly.pdbx_seq_one_letter_code
_entity_poly.pdbx_strand_id
1 'polypeptide(L)'
;IGRQLERKPVSGTMFRLLLACLALGLVAAQNCNDNDDIAGFSADIENVAADLFDYEDTINTKVKRVDQAEEIVREFSTRIEQLAGSGCDDRWEFQCGGNKPTCVSRLLVCDTVTDCPNAAEESQCRVFAPAGSEWHAEMSWDHCTSRRPKSFHVTINEYKIIDYLRSFPEIKATMEMEQKNDDFYYAVAFPIHGWMDMKPGNHILFFEPADADGLALTCTFDGVHDDRCKGTIIHQGSLDTCAEFSMRRV
;
A
#
# COMPACT_ATOMS: atom_id res chain seq x y z
N ILE A 1 -10.62 15.58 19.83
CA ILE A 1 -10.37 17.01 19.49
C ILE A 1 -10.38 17.10 17.97
N GLY A 2 -11.55 17.34 17.39
CA GLY A 2 -11.73 17.50 15.94
C GLY A 2 -12.29 18.90 15.68
N ARG A 3 -11.50 19.75 15.04
CA ARG A 3 -12.01 21.01 14.46
C ARG A 3 -12.47 20.72 13.04
N GLN A 4 -13.78 20.66 12.86
CA GLN A 4 -14.42 20.90 11.57
C GLN A 4 -14.14 22.35 11.18
N LEU A 5 -13.46 22.55 10.05
CA LEU A 5 -13.32 23.87 9.41
C LEU A 5 -14.59 24.12 8.58
N GLU A 6 -15.44 25.02 9.08
CA GLU A 6 -16.55 25.60 8.34
C GLU A 6 -16.06 26.26 7.04
N ARG A 7 -16.63 25.88 5.90
CA ARG A 7 -16.50 26.62 4.65
C ARG A 7 -17.28 27.93 4.77
N LYS A 8 -16.57 29.05 4.87
CA LYS A 8 -17.18 30.38 4.70
C LYS A 8 -17.54 30.62 3.22
N PRO A 9 -18.74 31.17 2.92
CA PRO A 9 -19.12 31.51 1.57
C PRO A 9 -18.29 32.68 1.05
N VAL A 10 -17.73 32.53 -0.16
CA VAL A 10 -16.98 33.58 -0.86
C VAL A 10 -17.94 34.71 -1.20
N SER A 11 -17.67 35.88 -0.63
CA SER A 11 -18.43 37.12 -0.76
C SER A 11 -18.60 37.54 -2.22
N GLY A 12 -19.87 37.73 -2.66
CA GLY A 12 -20.26 38.14 -4.01
C GLY A 12 -19.77 39.52 -4.47
N THR A 13 -18.94 40.19 -3.69
CA THR A 13 -18.23 41.42 -4.07
C THR A 13 -17.00 41.15 -4.93
N MET A 14 -16.30 40.03 -4.74
CA MET A 14 -15.13 39.68 -5.57
C MET A 14 -15.51 39.31 -7.01
N PHE A 15 -16.64 38.59 -7.18
CA PHE A 15 -17.13 38.22 -8.51
C PHE A 15 -17.64 39.43 -9.30
N ARG A 16 -18.19 40.45 -8.61
CA ARG A 16 -18.61 41.72 -9.21
C ARG A 16 -17.42 42.61 -9.60
N LEU A 17 -16.30 42.55 -8.87
CA LEU A 17 -15.07 43.25 -9.24
C LEU A 17 -14.40 42.63 -10.47
N LEU A 18 -14.39 41.29 -10.59
CA LEU A 18 -13.88 40.61 -11.78
C LEU A 18 -14.72 40.92 -13.04
N LEU A 19 -16.05 40.96 -12.91
CA LEU A 19 -16.95 41.36 -14.01
C LEU A 19 -16.82 42.85 -14.37
N ALA A 20 -16.56 43.73 -13.40
CA ALA A 20 -16.33 45.15 -13.67
C ALA A 20 -15.01 45.40 -14.40
N CYS A 21 -13.93 44.66 -14.09
CA CYS A 21 -12.67 44.75 -14.83
C CYS A 21 -12.79 44.24 -16.27
N LEU A 22 -13.57 43.17 -16.51
CA LEU A 22 -13.87 42.67 -17.86
C LEU A 22 -14.72 43.67 -18.67
N ALA A 23 -15.68 44.34 -18.04
CA ALA A 23 -16.50 45.36 -18.70
C ALA A 23 -15.72 46.66 -18.98
N LEU A 24 -14.78 47.05 -18.11
CA LEU A 24 -13.89 48.19 -18.33
C LEU A 24 -12.83 47.92 -19.41
N GLY A 25 -12.41 46.66 -19.59
CA GLY A 25 -11.55 46.26 -20.70
C GLY A 25 -12.22 46.37 -22.08
N LEU A 26 -13.55 46.20 -22.15
CA LEU A 26 -14.31 46.26 -23.41
C LEU A 26 -14.66 47.68 -23.87
N VAL A 27 -14.71 48.67 -22.96
CA VAL A 27 -15.08 50.07 -23.31
C VAL A 27 -13.86 50.92 -23.67
N ALA A 28 -12.64 50.47 -23.36
CA ALA A 28 -11.39 51.15 -23.78
C ALA A 28 -10.94 50.81 -25.22
N ALA A 29 -11.63 49.89 -25.91
CA ALA A 29 -11.21 49.37 -27.22
C ALA A 29 -11.75 50.17 -28.44
N GLN A 30 -12.03 51.47 -28.29
CA GLN A 30 -12.54 52.31 -29.39
C GLN A 30 -11.58 53.41 -29.86
N ASN A 31 -10.30 53.33 -29.50
CA ASN A 31 -9.26 54.13 -30.14
C ASN A 31 -7.90 53.41 -30.09
N CYS A 32 -7.78 52.32 -30.85
CA CYS A 32 -6.54 51.55 -30.97
C CYS A 32 -6.07 51.61 -32.42
N ASN A 33 -5.30 52.64 -32.75
CA ASN A 33 -4.38 52.57 -33.88
C ASN A 33 -3.01 52.14 -33.32
N ASP A 34 -2.96 50.91 -32.80
CA ASP A 34 -1.74 50.20 -32.38
C ASP A 34 -2.07 48.69 -32.40
N ASN A 35 -1.90 48.07 -33.58
CA ASN A 35 -2.10 46.63 -33.79
C ASN A 35 -0.92 45.78 -33.28
N ASP A 36 0.18 46.40 -32.84
CA ASP A 36 1.38 45.69 -32.40
C ASP A 36 1.38 45.34 -30.89
N ASP A 37 0.63 46.07 -30.06
CA ASP A 37 0.66 45.87 -28.59
C ASP A 37 -0.24 44.73 -28.08
N ILE A 38 -1.32 44.39 -28.81
CA ILE A 38 -2.23 43.30 -28.42
C ILE A 38 -1.63 41.93 -28.76
N ALA A 39 -0.87 41.83 -29.85
CA ALA A 39 -0.19 40.61 -30.27
C ALA A 39 0.97 40.24 -29.32
N GLY A 40 1.68 41.23 -28.78
CA GLY A 40 2.71 41.03 -27.76
C GLY A 40 2.15 40.44 -26.48
N PHE A 41 1.02 40.98 -26.00
CA PHE A 41 0.38 40.50 -24.77
C PHE A 41 -0.18 39.07 -24.90
N SER A 42 -0.69 38.67 -26.07
CA SER A 42 -1.10 37.28 -26.30
C SER A 42 0.08 36.32 -26.33
N ALA A 43 1.20 36.71 -26.93
CA ALA A 43 2.42 35.89 -26.95
C ALA A 43 3.00 35.73 -25.54
N ASP A 44 2.98 36.78 -24.71
CA ASP A 44 3.43 36.71 -23.33
C ASP A 44 2.54 35.79 -22.47
N ILE A 45 1.22 35.79 -22.69
CA ILE A 45 0.30 34.85 -22.00
C ILE A 45 0.56 33.40 -22.42
N GLU A 46 0.79 33.15 -23.71
CA GLU A 46 1.11 31.80 -24.21
C GLU A 46 2.44 31.29 -23.65
N ASN A 47 3.46 32.15 -23.57
CA ASN A 47 4.75 31.82 -22.97
C ASN A 47 4.62 31.52 -21.46
N VAL A 48 3.86 32.33 -20.72
CA VAL A 48 3.61 32.09 -19.28
C VAL A 48 2.82 30.80 -19.05
N ALA A 49 1.88 30.48 -19.94
CA ALA A 49 1.14 29.22 -19.86
C ALA A 49 2.07 28.01 -20.12
N ALA A 50 2.93 28.09 -21.15
CA ALA A 50 3.93 27.07 -21.44
C ALA A 50 4.91 26.86 -20.27
N ASP A 51 5.44 27.95 -19.70
CA ASP A 51 6.33 27.91 -18.54
C ASP A 51 5.65 27.28 -17.31
N LEU A 52 4.35 27.51 -17.12
CA LEU A 52 3.58 26.91 -16.03
C LEU A 52 3.47 25.38 -16.20
N PHE A 53 3.21 24.92 -17.42
CA PHE A 53 3.13 23.48 -17.72
C PHE A 53 4.49 22.79 -17.57
N ASP A 54 5.57 23.41 -18.03
CA ASP A 54 6.93 22.88 -17.87
C ASP A 54 7.35 22.84 -16.39
N TYR A 55 6.92 23.83 -15.60
CA TYR A 55 7.17 23.84 -14.16
C TYR A 55 6.36 22.76 -13.42
N GLU A 56 5.10 22.54 -13.81
CA GLU A 56 4.27 21.45 -13.28
C GLU A 56 4.90 20.09 -13.58
N ASP A 57 5.36 19.85 -14.80
CA ASP A 57 6.02 18.59 -15.18
C ASP A 57 7.34 18.39 -14.42
N THR A 58 8.12 19.47 -14.24
CA THR A 58 9.37 19.45 -13.45
C THR A 58 9.11 19.14 -11.98
N ILE A 59 8.03 19.69 -11.40
CA ILE A 59 7.62 19.37 -10.03
C ILE A 59 7.18 17.90 -9.96
N ASN A 60 6.31 17.46 -10.86
CA ASN A 60 5.78 16.09 -10.85
C ASN A 60 6.89 15.05 -10.99
N THR A 61 7.89 15.30 -11.85
CA THR A 61 9.05 14.41 -11.96
C THR A 61 9.93 14.42 -10.72
N LYS A 62 10.15 15.58 -10.08
CA LYS A 62 10.90 15.64 -8.81
C LYS A 62 10.16 14.94 -7.67
N VAL A 63 8.84 15.13 -7.55
CA VAL A 63 7.99 14.45 -6.56
C VAL A 63 8.09 12.94 -6.72
N LYS A 64 7.90 12.41 -7.95
CA LYS A 64 8.07 10.98 -8.23
C LYS A 64 9.43 10.43 -7.81
N ARG A 65 10.51 11.20 -8.03
CA ARG A 65 11.87 10.79 -7.63
C ARG A 65 12.06 10.79 -6.11
N VAL A 66 11.44 11.74 -5.41
CA VAL A 66 11.46 11.78 -3.94
C VAL A 66 10.67 10.59 -3.38
N ASP A 67 9.47 10.32 -3.90
CA ASP A 67 8.65 9.18 -3.48
C ASP A 67 9.39 7.85 -3.68
N GLN A 68 10.01 7.67 -4.84
CA GLN A 68 10.84 6.49 -5.14
C GLN A 68 12.04 6.37 -4.20
N ALA A 69 12.72 7.49 -3.91
CA ALA A 69 13.86 7.47 -2.99
C ALA A 69 13.42 7.15 -1.56
N GLU A 70 12.29 7.67 -1.11
CA GLU A 70 11.71 7.37 0.20
C GLU A 70 11.33 5.89 0.32
N GLU A 71 10.70 5.33 -0.72
CA GLU A 71 10.34 3.91 -0.81
C GLU A 71 11.57 3.00 -0.65
N ILE A 72 12.63 3.29 -1.41
CA ILE A 72 13.90 2.56 -1.35
C ILE A 72 14.53 2.67 0.04
N VAL A 73 14.57 3.87 0.62
CA VAL A 73 15.13 4.07 1.96
C VAL A 73 14.36 3.28 3.01
N ARG A 74 13.02 3.28 2.95
CA ARG A 74 12.17 2.51 3.86
C ARG A 74 12.40 1.01 3.71
N GLU A 75 12.46 0.50 2.48
CA GLU A 75 12.76 -0.92 2.23
C GLU A 75 14.11 -1.32 2.85
N PHE A 76 15.17 -0.54 2.62
CA PHE A 76 16.48 -0.81 3.20
C PHE A 76 16.51 -0.71 4.72
N SER A 77 15.85 0.30 5.30
CA SER A 77 15.73 0.44 6.74
C SER A 77 15.06 -0.77 7.38
N THR A 78 13.93 -1.23 6.82
CA THR A 78 13.21 -2.42 7.32
C THR A 78 14.10 -3.67 7.25
N ARG A 79 14.85 -3.86 6.17
CA ARG A 79 15.80 -4.98 6.04
C ARG A 79 16.95 -4.91 7.05
N ILE A 80 17.48 -3.72 7.31
CA ILE A 80 18.55 -3.52 8.31
C ILE A 80 18.04 -3.83 9.71
N GLU A 81 16.84 -3.38 10.06
CA GLU A 81 16.23 -3.64 11.36
C GLU A 81 16.00 -5.14 11.60
N GLN A 82 15.53 -5.86 10.58
CA GLN A 82 15.38 -7.33 10.63
C GLN A 82 16.73 -8.04 10.89
N LEU A 83 17.84 -7.51 10.38
CA LEU A 83 19.17 -8.10 10.56
C LEU A 83 19.84 -7.71 11.89
N ALA A 84 19.64 -6.47 12.33
CA ALA A 84 20.26 -5.95 13.56
C ALA A 84 19.63 -6.53 14.83
N GLY A 85 18.37 -6.97 14.73
CA GLY A 85 17.57 -7.41 15.87
C GLY A 85 16.97 -6.23 16.62
N SER A 86 15.73 -6.42 17.10
CA SER A 86 14.93 -5.32 17.65
C SER A 86 15.18 -5.06 19.14
N GLY A 87 15.89 -5.95 19.84
CA GLY A 87 16.04 -5.91 21.30
C GLY A 87 14.77 -6.28 22.07
N CYS A 88 13.70 -6.69 21.37
CA CYS A 88 12.46 -7.25 21.93
C CYS A 88 12.32 -8.73 21.53
N ASP A 89 11.43 -9.49 22.17
CA ASP A 89 11.05 -10.82 21.66
C ASP A 89 10.10 -10.64 20.47
N ASP A 90 10.63 -10.68 19.25
CA ASP A 90 9.86 -10.46 18.03
C ASP A 90 8.66 -11.40 17.84
N ARG A 91 8.60 -12.53 18.58
CA ARG A 91 7.44 -13.43 18.55
C ARG A 91 6.23 -12.84 19.26
N TRP A 92 6.44 -12.05 20.32
CA TRP A 92 5.37 -11.57 21.20
C TRP A 92 5.31 -10.04 21.31
N GLU A 93 6.36 -9.36 20.88
CA GLU A 93 6.57 -7.93 21.06
C GLU A 93 6.85 -7.21 19.73
N PHE A 94 6.53 -5.92 19.74
CA PHE A 94 6.84 -4.94 18.72
C PHE A 94 7.77 -3.86 19.31
N GLN A 95 8.80 -3.51 18.55
CA GLN A 95 9.75 -2.47 18.92
C GLN A 95 9.28 -1.12 18.39
N CYS A 96 8.96 -0.19 19.29
CA CYS A 96 8.56 1.17 18.95
C CYS A 96 9.65 1.95 18.17
N GLY A 97 10.90 1.50 18.27
CA GLY A 97 12.06 2.14 17.65
C GLY A 97 12.73 3.16 18.56
N GLY A 98 13.70 3.87 18.00
CA GLY A 98 14.52 4.86 18.73
C GLY A 98 15.73 4.24 19.45
N ASN A 99 16.49 5.09 20.16
CA ASN A 99 17.77 4.72 20.78
C ASN A 99 17.63 3.85 22.04
N LYS A 100 16.43 3.75 22.61
CA LYS A 100 16.14 2.89 23.76
C LYS A 100 15.01 1.95 23.36
N PRO A 101 15.24 0.62 23.41
CA PRO A 101 14.22 -0.33 23.00
C PRO A 101 13.00 -0.17 23.90
N THR A 102 11.86 0.17 23.30
CA THR A 102 10.56 0.16 23.98
C THR A 102 9.73 -0.93 23.30
N CYS A 103 9.45 -1.98 24.07
CA CYS A 103 8.75 -3.16 23.58
C CYS A 103 7.29 -3.08 24.03
N VAL A 104 6.36 -3.20 23.09
CA VAL A 104 4.92 -3.31 23.35
C VAL A 104 4.44 -4.68 22.88
N SER A 105 3.36 -5.19 23.45
CA SER A 105 2.82 -6.48 23.02
C SER A 105 2.28 -6.41 21.60
N ARG A 106 2.44 -7.48 20.81
CA ARG A 106 1.81 -7.59 19.48
C ARG A 106 0.28 -7.50 19.50
N LEU A 107 -0.35 -7.81 20.64
CA LEU A 107 -1.80 -7.67 20.82
C LEU A 107 -2.28 -6.21 20.89
N LEU A 108 -1.35 -5.27 21.10
CA LEU A 108 -1.61 -3.84 21.17
C LEU A 108 -1.27 -3.12 19.86
N VAL A 109 -0.82 -3.86 18.84
CA VAL A 109 -0.51 -3.28 17.54
C VAL A 109 -1.82 -3.06 16.78
N CYS A 110 -2.04 -1.87 16.23
CA CYS A 110 -3.24 -1.52 15.48
C CYS A 110 -4.55 -1.68 16.26
N ASP A 111 -4.49 -1.53 17.59
CA ASP A 111 -5.64 -1.65 18.47
C ASP A 111 -6.40 -0.32 18.65
N THR A 112 -5.95 0.74 17.97
CA THR A 112 -6.44 2.14 18.03
C THR A 112 -6.04 2.93 19.27
N VAL A 113 -5.25 2.35 20.16
CA VAL A 113 -4.66 2.98 21.33
C VAL A 113 -3.18 3.23 21.06
N THR A 114 -2.66 4.35 21.54
CA THR A 114 -1.24 4.67 21.41
C THR A 114 -0.50 4.25 22.67
N ASP A 115 0.33 3.21 22.55
CA ASP A 115 1.20 2.65 23.57
C ASP A 115 2.67 3.02 23.37
N CYS A 116 3.13 3.18 22.11
CA CYS A 116 4.48 3.69 21.88
C CYS A 116 4.51 5.22 22.01
N PRO A 117 5.60 5.79 22.56
CA PRO A 117 5.77 7.25 22.65
C PRO A 117 5.71 7.98 21.30
N ASN A 118 6.00 7.27 20.21
CA ASN A 118 5.99 7.77 18.84
C ASN A 118 4.83 7.22 17.98
N ALA A 119 3.89 6.47 18.57
CA ALA A 119 2.76 5.84 17.87
C ALA A 119 3.17 4.92 16.68
N ALA A 120 4.34 4.29 16.76
CA ALA A 120 4.85 3.44 15.68
C ALA A 120 3.99 2.18 15.43
N GLU A 121 3.42 1.60 16.48
CA GLU A 121 2.48 0.49 16.49
C GLU A 121 1.18 0.79 15.74
N GLU A 122 0.77 2.06 15.69
CA GLU A 122 -0.44 2.51 14.98
C GLU A 122 -0.14 3.02 13.55
N SER A 123 1.11 2.96 13.09
CA SER A 123 1.55 3.64 11.86
C SER A 123 1.19 2.93 10.54
N GLN A 124 0.94 1.60 10.58
CA GLN A 124 0.73 0.78 9.39
C GLN A 124 -0.54 -0.08 9.45
N CYS A 125 -1.62 0.46 10.01
CA CYS A 125 -2.87 -0.26 10.27
C CYS A 125 -3.86 -0.25 9.09
N ARG A 126 -3.35 -0.39 7.87
CA ARG A 126 -4.15 -0.41 6.63
C ARG A 126 -4.44 -1.83 6.17
N VAL A 127 -5.39 -1.98 5.26
CA VAL A 127 -5.80 -3.30 4.73
C VAL A 127 -4.85 -3.72 3.59
N PHE A 128 -3.99 -4.71 3.85
CA PHE A 128 -3.03 -5.22 2.86
C PHE A 128 -3.64 -6.17 1.81
N ALA A 129 -4.67 -6.93 2.18
CA ALA A 129 -5.31 -7.94 1.32
C ALA A 129 -6.84 -7.72 1.28
N PRO A 130 -7.34 -6.66 0.61
CA PRO A 130 -8.75 -6.30 0.69
C PRO A 130 -9.66 -7.39 0.11
N ALA A 131 -10.85 -7.54 0.66
CA ALA A 131 -11.85 -8.45 0.11
C ALA A 131 -12.16 -8.11 -1.37
N GLY A 132 -12.28 -9.14 -2.20
CA GLY A 132 -12.41 -9.04 -3.66
C GLY A 132 -11.08 -8.89 -4.40
N SER A 133 -9.93 -8.79 -3.72
CA SER A 133 -8.63 -8.76 -4.42
C SER A 133 -8.22 -10.13 -4.92
N GLU A 134 -7.66 -10.14 -6.13
CA GLU A 134 -7.09 -11.33 -6.76
C GLU A 134 -5.57 -11.24 -6.76
N TRP A 135 -4.93 -12.36 -6.49
CA TRP A 135 -3.50 -12.46 -6.34
C TRP A 135 -2.97 -13.61 -7.19
N HIS A 136 -1.90 -13.36 -7.93
CA HIS A 136 -1.17 -14.37 -8.67
C HIS A 136 0.13 -14.67 -7.94
N ALA A 137 0.35 -15.94 -7.65
CA ALA A 137 1.57 -16.43 -7.03
C ALA A 137 2.39 -17.25 -8.04
N GLU A 138 3.69 -16.98 -8.09
CA GLU A 138 4.67 -17.69 -8.89
C GLU A 138 5.67 -18.40 -7.98
N MET A 139 5.82 -19.71 -8.16
CA MET A 139 6.69 -20.54 -7.34
C MET A 139 8.16 -20.32 -7.72
N SER A 140 9.00 -20.02 -6.72
CA SER A 140 10.45 -19.95 -6.88
C SER A 140 11.08 -21.33 -6.79
N TRP A 141 10.68 -22.10 -5.78
CA TRP A 141 11.11 -23.49 -5.57
C TRP A 141 10.10 -24.22 -4.67
N ASP A 142 10.03 -25.54 -4.81
CA ASP A 142 9.11 -26.38 -4.04
C ASP A 142 9.69 -27.79 -3.84
N HIS A 143 9.80 -28.19 -2.58
CA HIS A 143 10.29 -29.51 -2.17
C HIS A 143 9.26 -30.36 -1.45
N CYS A 144 8.10 -29.82 -1.10
CA CYS A 144 7.13 -30.48 -0.21
C CYS A 144 5.74 -30.67 -0.82
N THR A 145 5.27 -29.78 -1.70
CA THR A 145 3.92 -29.98 -2.23
C THR A 145 3.91 -31.17 -3.19
N SER A 146 2.87 -31.99 -3.10
CA SER A 146 2.72 -33.16 -3.96
C SER A 146 2.46 -32.77 -5.42
N ARG A 147 1.78 -31.64 -5.62
CA ARG A 147 1.31 -31.15 -6.92
C ARG A 147 2.37 -30.34 -7.67
N ARG A 148 3.33 -29.73 -6.95
CA ARG A 148 4.38 -28.85 -7.49
C ARG A 148 3.85 -27.88 -8.55
N PRO A 149 2.83 -27.06 -8.22
CA PRO A 149 2.31 -26.09 -9.16
C PRO A 149 3.41 -25.12 -9.58
N LYS A 150 3.35 -24.58 -10.80
CA LYS A 150 4.24 -23.48 -11.20
C LYS A 150 3.74 -22.13 -10.67
N SER A 151 2.43 -21.99 -10.60
CA SER A 151 1.73 -20.82 -10.12
C SER A 151 0.37 -21.21 -9.55
N PHE A 152 -0.20 -20.31 -8.76
CA PHE A 152 -1.55 -20.44 -8.23
C PHE A 152 -2.18 -19.06 -8.06
N HIS A 153 -3.50 -19.02 -7.99
CA HIS A 153 -4.27 -17.81 -7.78
C HIS A 153 -4.91 -17.84 -6.39
N VAL A 154 -4.98 -16.68 -5.73
CA VAL A 154 -5.64 -16.51 -4.45
C VAL A 154 -6.62 -15.36 -4.56
N THR A 155 -7.90 -15.65 -4.32
CA THR A 155 -8.96 -14.64 -4.29
C THR A 155 -9.37 -14.41 -2.86
N ILE A 156 -9.19 -13.19 -2.35
CA ILE A 156 -9.60 -12.85 -0.99
C ILE A 156 -11.11 -12.66 -0.96
N ASN A 157 -11.83 -13.54 -0.27
CA ASN A 157 -13.28 -13.50 -0.17
C ASN A 157 -13.75 -12.54 0.93
N GLU A 158 -13.07 -12.53 2.08
CA GLU A 158 -13.43 -11.75 3.26
C GLU A 158 -12.17 -11.27 3.98
N TYR A 159 -12.19 -10.02 4.43
CA TYR A 159 -11.19 -9.42 5.32
C TYR A 159 -11.93 -8.79 6.50
N LYS A 160 -11.85 -9.41 7.67
CA LYS A 160 -12.68 -9.05 8.82
C LYS A 160 -11.80 -8.61 9.98
N ILE A 161 -11.88 -7.32 10.30
CA ILE A 161 -11.26 -6.72 11.48
C ILE A 161 -12.22 -6.91 12.66
N ILE A 162 -11.76 -7.59 13.71
CA ILE A 162 -12.55 -7.81 14.92
C ILE A 162 -12.28 -6.66 15.89
N ASP A 163 -13.33 -6.00 16.39
CA ASP A 163 -13.19 -4.78 17.20
C ASP A 163 -12.33 -4.93 18.45
N TYR A 164 -12.33 -6.11 19.09
CA TYR A 164 -11.55 -6.39 20.30
C TYR A 164 -10.20 -7.06 20.03
N LEU A 165 -9.88 -7.42 18.77
CA LEU A 165 -8.60 -8.03 18.39
C LEU A 165 -8.24 -7.59 16.97
N ARG A 166 -7.89 -6.30 16.86
CA ARG A 166 -7.62 -5.65 15.57
C ARG A 166 -6.26 -5.97 15.00
N SER A 167 -5.31 -6.38 15.83
CA SER A 167 -3.94 -6.77 15.45
C SER A 167 -3.90 -8.02 14.56
N PHE A 168 -4.97 -8.84 14.60
CA PHE A 168 -5.06 -10.11 13.89
C PHE A 168 -6.37 -10.27 13.09
N PRO A 169 -6.60 -9.49 12.00
CA PRO A 169 -7.80 -9.62 11.18
C PRO A 169 -7.97 -11.04 10.60
N GLU A 170 -9.20 -11.54 10.58
CA GLU A 170 -9.56 -12.83 9.98
C GLU A 170 -9.67 -12.70 8.46
N ILE A 171 -9.11 -13.67 7.73
CA ILE A 171 -9.07 -13.70 6.27
C ILE A 171 -9.69 -15.01 5.78
N LYS A 172 -10.61 -14.90 4.83
CA LYS A 172 -11.07 -16.05 4.04
C LYS A 172 -10.71 -15.81 2.60
N ALA A 173 -10.17 -16.84 1.95
CA ALA A 173 -9.81 -16.78 0.55
C ALA A 173 -10.14 -18.09 -0.16
N THR A 174 -10.11 -18.07 -1.49
CA THR A 174 -10.16 -19.26 -2.33
C THR A 174 -8.80 -19.36 -3.02
N MET A 175 -8.16 -20.52 -2.92
CA MET A 175 -6.96 -20.81 -3.69
C MET A 175 -7.30 -21.67 -4.89
N GLU A 176 -6.81 -21.27 -6.05
CA GLU A 176 -7.02 -21.94 -7.33
C GLU A 176 -5.68 -22.33 -7.94
N MET A 177 -5.57 -23.58 -8.37
CA MET A 177 -4.38 -24.12 -9.01
C MET A 177 -4.79 -24.80 -10.30
N GLU A 178 -4.11 -24.41 -11.38
CA GLU A 178 -4.24 -25.06 -12.67
C GLU A 178 -2.88 -25.62 -13.08
N GLN A 179 -2.84 -26.91 -13.44
CA GLN A 179 -1.66 -27.51 -14.02
C GLN A 179 -2.06 -28.28 -15.27
N LYS A 180 -1.34 -27.96 -16.35
CA LYS A 180 -1.43 -28.65 -17.63
C LYS A 180 -0.13 -29.37 -17.89
N ASN A 181 -0.19 -30.70 -17.94
CA ASN A 181 0.87 -31.56 -18.46
C ASN A 181 0.40 -32.17 -19.79
N ASP A 182 1.30 -32.83 -20.53
CA ASP A 182 0.99 -33.39 -21.86
C ASP A 182 -0.16 -34.43 -21.81
N ASP A 183 -0.30 -35.13 -20.68
CA ASP A 183 -1.27 -36.21 -20.52
C ASP A 183 -2.56 -35.78 -19.78
N PHE A 184 -2.51 -34.74 -18.95
CA PHE A 184 -3.63 -34.35 -18.08
C PHE A 184 -3.71 -32.84 -17.83
N TYR A 185 -4.94 -32.34 -17.77
CA TYR A 185 -5.29 -31.03 -17.24
C TYR A 185 -6.03 -31.23 -15.92
N TYR A 186 -5.56 -30.62 -14.84
CA TYR A 186 -6.35 -30.53 -13.62
C TYR A 186 -6.40 -29.08 -13.14
N ALA A 187 -7.60 -28.70 -12.68
CA ALA A 187 -7.88 -27.44 -12.04
C ALA A 187 -8.56 -27.76 -10.71
N VAL A 188 -8.06 -27.18 -9.62
CA VAL A 188 -8.62 -27.34 -8.28
C VAL A 188 -8.80 -25.98 -7.65
N ALA A 189 -9.93 -25.79 -6.99
CA ALA A 189 -10.25 -24.59 -6.22
C ALA A 189 -10.74 -25.03 -4.84
N PHE A 190 -10.19 -24.45 -3.78
CA PHE A 190 -10.61 -24.75 -2.42
C PHE A 190 -10.54 -23.54 -1.50
N PRO A 191 -11.44 -23.46 -0.51
CA PRO A 191 -11.42 -22.39 0.47
C PRO A 191 -10.24 -22.57 1.43
N ILE A 192 -9.60 -21.46 1.77
CA ILE A 192 -8.55 -21.36 2.78
C ILE A 192 -8.92 -20.30 3.80
N HIS A 193 -8.54 -20.55 5.04
CA HIS A 193 -8.80 -19.67 6.18
C HIS A 193 -7.48 -19.25 6.82
N GLY A 194 -7.44 -18.03 7.34
CA GLY A 194 -6.21 -17.46 7.81
C GLY A 194 -6.40 -16.17 8.60
N TRP A 195 -5.27 -15.59 8.97
CA TRP A 195 -5.20 -14.32 9.70
C TRP A 195 -4.09 -13.46 9.13
N MET A 196 -4.25 -12.16 9.25
CA MET A 196 -3.20 -11.18 9.00
C MET A 196 -2.59 -10.77 10.32
N ASP A 197 -1.27 -10.84 10.45
CA ASP A 197 -0.52 -10.22 11.54
C ASP A 197 -0.13 -8.80 11.12
N MET A 198 -0.63 -7.79 11.83
CA MET A 198 -0.51 -6.38 11.44
C MET A 198 0.78 -5.69 11.95
N LYS A 199 1.83 -6.45 12.31
CA LYS A 199 3.10 -5.89 12.80
C LYS A 199 3.74 -4.96 11.76
N PRO A 200 3.94 -3.66 12.06
CA PRO A 200 4.57 -2.72 11.15
C PRO A 200 5.94 -3.21 10.65
N GLY A 201 6.17 -3.07 9.33
CA GLY A 201 7.37 -3.53 8.63
C GLY A 201 7.48 -5.04 8.41
N ASN A 202 6.54 -5.84 8.92
CA ASN A 202 6.54 -7.30 8.78
C ASN A 202 5.11 -7.85 8.90
N HIS A 203 4.23 -7.45 7.99
CA HIS A 203 2.85 -7.90 8.02
C HIS A 203 2.78 -9.30 7.42
N ILE A 204 2.25 -10.27 8.17
CA ILE A 204 2.27 -11.68 7.78
C ILE A 204 0.84 -12.13 7.55
N LEU A 205 0.50 -12.42 6.30
CA LEU A 205 -0.70 -13.18 5.96
C LEU A 205 -0.39 -14.66 6.16
N PHE A 206 -1.10 -15.31 7.08
CA PHE A 206 -0.98 -16.73 7.35
C PHE A 206 -2.28 -17.43 6.95
N PHE A 207 -2.20 -18.50 6.16
CA PHE A 207 -3.30 -19.40 5.87
C PHE A 207 -3.00 -20.80 6.43
N GLU A 208 -4.00 -21.36 7.09
CA GLU A 208 -3.97 -22.71 7.64
C GLU A 208 -3.88 -23.75 6.51
N PRO A 209 -3.33 -24.95 6.80
CA PRO A 209 -3.34 -26.05 5.85
C PRO A 209 -4.77 -26.41 5.42
N ALA A 210 -5.01 -26.42 4.11
CA ALA A 210 -6.30 -26.81 3.53
C ALA A 210 -6.50 -28.33 3.53
N ASP A 211 -5.41 -29.06 3.33
CA ASP A 211 -5.35 -30.51 3.26
C ASP A 211 -4.68 -31.09 4.52
N ALA A 212 -4.77 -32.41 4.71
CA ALA A 212 -4.15 -33.13 5.83
C ALA A 212 -2.60 -33.25 5.72
N ASP A 213 -1.98 -32.59 4.74
CA ASP A 213 -0.53 -32.58 4.54
C ASP A 213 0.19 -31.65 5.54
N GLY A 214 -0.55 -30.81 6.26
CA GLY A 214 -0.02 -29.91 7.28
C GLY A 214 0.83 -28.78 6.70
N LEU A 215 0.63 -28.43 5.43
CA LEU A 215 1.34 -27.33 4.76
C LEU A 215 0.58 -26.02 4.92
N ALA A 216 1.14 -25.11 5.71
CA ALA A 216 0.60 -23.76 5.88
C ALA A 216 1.27 -22.81 4.88
N LEU A 217 0.53 -21.79 4.45
CA LEU A 217 1.02 -20.77 3.53
C LEU A 217 1.17 -19.45 4.27
N THR A 218 2.32 -18.83 4.14
CA THR A 218 2.58 -17.49 4.68
C THR A 218 3.00 -16.55 3.58
N CYS A 219 2.52 -15.31 3.61
CA CYS A 219 2.99 -14.23 2.75
C CYS A 219 3.32 -12.99 3.57
N THR A 220 4.57 -12.55 3.48
CA THR A 220 5.10 -11.40 4.22
C THR A 220 5.09 -10.17 3.34
N PHE A 221 4.37 -9.14 3.78
CA PHE A 221 4.43 -7.79 3.23
C PHE A 221 5.48 -6.99 4.00
N ASP A 222 6.29 -6.23 3.26
CA ASP A 222 7.34 -5.36 3.80
C ASP A 222 6.78 -4.08 4.46
N GLY A 223 5.47 -3.84 4.36
CA GLY A 223 4.82 -2.63 4.86
C GLY A 223 5.05 -1.39 4.01
N VAL A 224 5.74 -1.52 2.87
CA VAL A 224 5.99 -0.48 1.88
C VAL A 224 5.10 -0.71 0.66
N HIS A 225 5.11 -1.93 0.12
CA HIS A 225 4.34 -2.31 -1.05
C HIS A 225 3.13 -3.16 -0.68
N ASP A 226 1.94 -2.70 -1.07
CA ASP A 226 0.66 -3.38 -0.78
C ASP A 226 0.20 -4.31 -1.91
N ASP A 227 0.94 -4.36 -3.01
CA ASP A 227 0.61 -5.10 -4.23
C ASP A 227 1.44 -6.38 -4.37
N ARG A 228 2.37 -6.64 -3.45
CA ARG A 228 3.25 -7.82 -3.47
C ARG A 228 3.65 -8.28 -2.09
N CYS A 229 3.89 -9.58 -1.97
CA CYS A 229 4.45 -10.16 -0.76
C CYS A 229 5.37 -11.35 -1.09
N LYS A 230 6.31 -11.62 -0.20
CA LYS A 230 7.18 -12.80 -0.28
C LYS A 230 6.47 -13.96 0.42
N GLY A 231 6.24 -15.02 -0.33
CA GLY A 231 5.56 -16.21 0.11
C GLY A 231 6.49 -17.35 0.54
N THR A 232 6.10 -18.08 1.56
CA THR A 232 6.71 -19.35 1.98
C THR A 232 5.63 -20.38 2.27
N ILE A 233 5.92 -21.64 2.00
CA ILE A 233 5.13 -22.78 2.46
C ILE A 233 5.92 -23.44 3.60
N ILE A 234 5.25 -23.65 4.73
CA ILE A 234 5.87 -24.19 5.94
C ILE A 234 5.13 -25.44 6.42
N HIS A 235 5.85 -26.37 7.02
CA HIS A 235 5.23 -27.47 7.76
C HIS A 235 4.69 -26.95 9.10
N GLN A 236 3.39 -27.10 9.37
CA GLN A 236 2.76 -26.55 10.59
C GLN A 236 3.40 -27.07 11.89
N GLY A 237 3.88 -28.32 11.90
CA GLY A 237 4.47 -28.94 13.08
C GLY A 237 5.90 -28.49 13.40
N SER A 238 6.76 -28.35 12.38
CA SER A 238 8.17 -27.98 12.57
C SER A 238 8.47 -26.49 12.28
N LEU A 239 7.56 -25.81 11.57
CA LEU A 239 7.72 -24.47 11.02
C LEU A 239 8.84 -24.34 9.98
N ASP A 240 9.35 -25.47 9.46
CA ASP A 240 10.38 -25.47 8.43
C ASP A 240 9.80 -25.03 7.09
N THR A 241 10.53 -24.12 6.43
CA THR A 241 10.20 -23.67 5.07
C THR A 241 10.58 -24.74 4.06
N CYS A 242 9.63 -25.13 3.23
CA CYS A 242 9.79 -26.19 2.24
C CYS A 242 9.39 -25.80 0.81
N ALA A 243 8.88 -24.57 0.63
CA ALA A 243 8.75 -23.92 -0.66
C ALA A 243 8.80 -22.39 -0.50
N GLU A 244 9.15 -21.67 -1.57
CA GLU A 244 9.03 -20.22 -1.67
C GLU A 244 8.29 -19.83 -2.94
N PHE A 245 7.55 -18.73 -2.84
CA PHE A 245 6.86 -18.10 -3.97
C PHE A 245 6.89 -16.59 -3.83
N SER A 246 6.60 -15.89 -4.93
CA SER A 246 6.31 -14.46 -4.90
C SER A 246 4.85 -14.27 -5.31
N MET A 247 4.12 -13.43 -4.58
CA MET A 247 2.71 -13.19 -4.85
C MET A 247 2.50 -11.71 -5.17
N ARG A 248 1.69 -11.44 -6.19
CA ARG A 248 1.37 -10.08 -6.66
C ARG A 248 -0.13 -9.93 -6.92
N ARG A 249 -0.65 -8.74 -6.67
CA ARG A 249 -2.05 -8.39 -6.97
C ARG A 249 -2.24 -8.23 -8.48
N VAL A 250 -3.39 -8.68 -8.99
CA VAL A 250 -3.80 -8.59 -10.40
C VAL A 250 -4.88 -7.53 -10.58
#